data_AF-A0A5C1QPA2-F1
#
_entry.id   AF-A0A5C1QPA2-F1
#
_cell.length_a   1.000
_cell.length_b   1.000
_cell.length_c   1.000
_cell.angle_alpha   90.00
_cell.angle_beta   90.00
_cell.angle_gamma   90.00
#
_symmetry.space_group_name_H-M   'P 1'
#
loop_
_entity.id
_entity.type
_entity.pdbx_description
1 polymer ?
#
loop_
_entity_poly.entity_id
_entity_poly.type
_entity_poly.pdbx_seq_one_letter_code
_entity_poly.pdbx_strand_id
1 'polypeptide(L)'
;MTQQELVDLSEVSLFKDLDILDLDAFFKKYPLRIQQFENDQLVAEQGDLYEELIILIQGRVTASMTAPNGKVVRLETLSGPCAAATAVLFSSQKSLPVTLHANNLCRIVRIPENMIVKLMQTYPSFLRSYLRENGDKLIFLSEKIRLFQFKSLKQKIISHLLMLSDRQGKDDVDMVYSREELAQLMGVARPSLSREFSNLANIGLIEARGKKVLILDRQKLLRAMRDE
;
A
#
# COMPACT_ATOMS: atom_id res chain seq x y z
N MET A 1 17.38 13.27 -15.52
CA MET A 1 17.19 11.98 -14.84
C MET A 1 18.37 11.09 -15.20
N THR A 2 18.99 10.43 -14.21
CA THR A 2 20.06 9.45 -14.43
C THR A 2 19.48 8.09 -14.82
N GLN A 3 20.32 7.19 -15.32
CA GLN A 3 19.89 5.84 -15.67
C GLN A 3 19.33 5.07 -14.46
N GLN A 4 19.91 5.28 -13.26
CA GLN A 4 19.41 4.65 -12.04
C GLN A 4 18.02 5.18 -11.65
N GLU A 5 17.79 6.51 -11.75
CA GLU A 5 16.48 7.09 -11.42
C GLU A 5 15.37 6.59 -12.35
N LEU A 6 15.70 6.36 -13.64
CA LEU A 6 14.77 5.79 -14.61
C LEU A 6 14.41 4.35 -14.24
N VAL A 7 15.40 3.54 -13.85
CA VAL A 7 15.18 2.15 -13.39
C VAL A 7 14.30 2.15 -12.14
N ASP A 8 14.65 2.96 -11.12
CA ASP A 8 13.86 3.03 -9.88
C ASP A 8 12.41 3.48 -10.15
N LEU A 9 12.19 4.39 -11.10
CA LEU A 9 10.86 4.83 -11.50
C LEU A 9 10.07 3.72 -12.22
N SER A 10 10.73 2.91 -13.05
CA SER A 10 10.09 1.80 -13.78
C SER A 10 9.59 0.67 -12.86
N GLU A 11 10.20 0.53 -11.68
CA GLU A 11 9.79 -0.46 -10.66
C GLU A 11 8.52 -0.05 -9.89
N VAL A 12 8.12 1.22 -9.96
CA VAL A 12 6.87 1.68 -9.33
C VAL A 12 5.67 1.02 -10.02
N SER A 13 4.69 0.55 -9.24
CA SER A 13 3.48 -0.15 -9.71
C SER A 13 2.79 0.51 -10.91
N LEU A 14 2.75 1.84 -10.94
CA LEU A 14 2.16 2.63 -12.03
C LEU A 14 2.86 2.44 -13.38
N PHE A 15 4.17 2.23 -13.39
CA PHE A 15 5.00 2.19 -14.60
C PHE A 15 5.41 0.77 -14.99
N LYS A 16 5.11 -0.24 -14.17
CA LYS A 16 5.51 -1.63 -14.39
C LYS A 16 5.08 -2.23 -15.74
N ASP A 17 3.96 -1.74 -16.29
CA ASP A 17 3.40 -2.20 -17.57
C ASP A 17 3.85 -1.31 -18.76
N LEU A 18 4.90 -0.48 -18.58
CA LEU A 18 5.52 0.34 -19.62
C LEU A 18 6.92 -0.15 -19.96
N ASP A 19 7.30 -0.06 -21.23
CA ASP A 19 8.69 -0.27 -21.63
C ASP A 19 9.56 0.88 -21.09
N ILE A 20 10.74 0.54 -20.56
CA ILE A 20 11.67 1.52 -20.01
C ILE A 20 12.17 2.51 -21.07
N LEU A 21 12.25 2.10 -22.35
CA LEU A 21 12.63 2.96 -23.46
C LEU A 21 11.53 3.99 -23.78
N ASP A 22 10.26 3.58 -23.70
CA ASP A 22 9.11 4.48 -23.86
C ASP A 22 9.04 5.50 -22.71
N LEU A 23 9.36 5.05 -21.50
CA LEU A 23 9.44 5.90 -20.31
C LEU A 23 10.56 6.95 -20.45
N ASP A 24 11.74 6.53 -20.88
CA ASP A 24 12.89 7.41 -21.13
C ASP A 24 12.57 8.43 -22.24
N ALA A 25 12.01 7.98 -23.36
CA ALA A 25 11.61 8.86 -24.45
C ALA A 25 10.59 9.91 -24.01
N PHE A 26 9.62 9.52 -23.18
CA PHE A 26 8.62 10.43 -22.65
C PHE A 26 9.25 11.50 -21.73
N PHE A 27 10.07 11.10 -20.75
CA PHE A 27 10.65 12.03 -19.79
C PHE A 27 11.86 12.82 -20.31
N LYS A 28 12.45 12.44 -21.45
CA LYS A 28 13.34 13.31 -22.23
C LYS A 28 12.59 14.51 -22.81
N LYS A 29 11.34 14.32 -23.22
CA LYS A 29 10.48 15.41 -23.75
C LYS A 29 9.86 16.24 -22.63
N TYR A 30 9.57 15.63 -21.48
CA TYR A 30 9.00 16.30 -20.32
C TYR A 30 9.88 16.05 -19.09
N PRO A 31 10.89 16.91 -18.84
CA PRO A 31 11.82 16.72 -17.73
C PRO A 31 11.11 16.69 -16.37
N LEU A 32 11.51 15.74 -15.54
CA LEU A 32 11.00 15.55 -14.18
C LEU A 32 11.77 16.39 -13.16
N ARG A 33 11.05 16.83 -12.12
CA ARG A 33 11.67 17.42 -10.92
C ARG A 33 11.95 16.32 -9.91
N ILE A 34 13.23 16.18 -9.53
CA ILE A 34 13.69 15.24 -8.52
C ILE A 34 14.25 16.03 -7.35
N GLN A 35 13.78 15.71 -6.15
CA GLN A 35 14.18 16.35 -4.91
C GLN A 35 14.77 15.33 -3.95
N GLN A 36 15.79 15.75 -3.21
CA GLN A 36 16.38 14.97 -2.14
C GLN A 36 15.92 15.52 -0.80
N PHE A 37 15.62 14.60 0.11
CA PHE A 37 15.23 14.90 1.48
C PHE A 37 16.09 14.09 2.45
N GLU A 38 16.70 14.76 3.41
CA GLU A 38 17.45 14.14 4.50
C GLU A 38 16.50 13.61 5.58
N ASN A 39 17.03 12.85 6.53
CA ASN A 39 16.24 12.35 7.66
C ASN A 39 15.51 13.51 8.40
N ASP A 40 14.27 13.22 8.79
CA ASP A 40 13.32 14.11 9.47
C ASP A 40 12.84 15.33 8.66
N GLN A 41 13.30 15.51 7.42
CA GLN A 41 12.80 16.59 6.57
C GLN A 41 11.34 16.38 6.15
N LEU A 42 10.59 17.47 6.14
CA LEU A 42 9.21 17.52 5.67
C LEU A 42 9.19 17.42 4.14
N VAL A 43 8.47 16.42 3.63
CA VAL A 43 8.27 16.19 2.19
C VAL A 43 7.03 16.91 1.67
N ALA A 44 5.93 16.81 2.41
CA ALA A 44 4.64 17.42 2.11
C ALA A 44 3.79 17.48 3.39
N GLU A 45 2.93 18.48 3.52
CA GLU A 45 2.12 18.72 4.71
C GLU A 45 0.64 18.35 4.51
N GLN A 46 0.00 17.84 5.56
CA GLN A 46 -1.44 17.63 5.56
C GLN A 46 -2.15 18.97 5.32
N GLY A 47 -3.06 18.99 4.34
CA GLY A 47 -3.75 20.20 3.91
C GLY A 47 -3.16 20.84 2.66
N ASP A 48 -1.94 20.46 2.26
CA ASP A 48 -1.32 20.96 1.04
C ASP A 48 -2.18 20.65 -0.19
N LEU A 49 -2.21 21.60 -1.13
CA LEU A 49 -2.79 21.40 -2.43
C LEU A 49 -1.98 20.35 -3.22
N TYR A 50 -2.64 19.27 -3.64
CA TYR A 50 -2.03 18.10 -4.25
C TYR A 50 -2.25 18.08 -5.77
N GLU A 51 -1.43 18.85 -6.50
CA GLU A 51 -1.47 18.97 -7.98
C GLU A 51 -0.33 18.20 -8.68
N GLU A 52 0.55 17.60 -7.91
CA GLU A 52 1.67 16.80 -8.40
C GLU A 52 1.64 15.43 -7.73
N LEU A 53 1.77 14.38 -8.53
CA LEU A 53 1.96 13.04 -8.00
C LEU A 53 3.35 12.94 -7.37
N ILE A 54 3.38 12.58 -6.09
CA ILE A 54 4.61 12.34 -5.33
C ILE A 54 4.98 10.85 -5.47
N ILE A 55 6.16 10.59 -6.02
CA ILE A 55 6.71 9.24 -6.17
C ILE A 55 8.01 9.16 -5.40
N LEU A 56 8.06 8.27 -4.43
CA LEU A 56 9.26 7.95 -3.68
C LEU A 56 10.02 6.86 -4.46
N ILE A 57 11.12 7.22 -5.12
CA ILE A 57 11.94 6.26 -5.88
C ILE A 57 13.02 5.61 -5.01
N GLN A 58 13.45 6.28 -3.93
CA GLN A 58 14.43 5.77 -2.99
C GLN A 58 14.14 6.28 -1.57
N GLY A 59 14.36 5.44 -0.57
CA GLY A 59 14.26 5.80 0.85
C GLY A 59 12.95 5.35 1.49
N ARG A 60 12.66 5.90 2.66
CA ARG A 60 11.45 5.62 3.44
C ARG A 60 10.82 6.91 3.93
N VAL A 61 9.49 7.00 3.81
CA VAL A 61 8.71 8.16 4.25
C VAL A 61 7.61 7.70 5.17
N THR A 62 7.43 8.39 6.29
CA THR A 62 6.34 8.16 7.22
C THR A 62 5.17 9.05 6.86
N ALA A 63 4.01 8.45 6.68
CA ALA A 63 2.74 9.16 6.54
C ALA A 63 2.05 9.24 7.91
N SER A 64 1.75 10.45 8.35
CA SER A 64 1.04 10.72 9.60
C SER A 64 -0.15 11.64 9.35
N MET A 65 -1.14 11.53 10.22
CA MET A 65 -2.30 12.42 10.25
C MET A 65 -2.32 13.15 11.59
N THR A 66 -2.49 14.46 11.54
CA THR A 66 -2.64 15.30 12.72
C THR A 66 -4.13 15.55 12.94
N ALA A 67 -4.63 15.10 14.09
CA ALA A 67 -6.01 15.34 14.50
C ALA A 67 -6.20 16.79 14.98
N PRO A 68 -7.45 17.33 15.00
CA PRO A 68 -7.71 18.71 15.45
C PRO A 68 -7.24 19.04 16.87
N ASN A 69 -7.10 18.02 17.73
CA ASN A 69 -6.57 18.16 19.08
C ASN A 69 -5.03 18.13 19.15
N GLY A 70 -4.34 18.17 18.01
CA GLY A 70 -2.88 18.12 17.89
C GLY A 70 -2.28 16.70 18.00
N LYS A 71 -3.09 15.66 18.22
CA LYS A 71 -2.57 14.28 18.30
C LYS A 71 -2.12 13.81 16.91
N VAL A 72 -0.84 13.44 16.80
CA VAL A 72 -0.28 12.85 15.58
C VAL A 72 -0.47 11.34 15.60
N VAL A 73 -1.06 10.79 14.54
CA VAL A 73 -1.26 9.36 14.34
C VAL A 73 -0.46 8.93 13.12
N ARG A 74 0.54 8.08 13.32
CA ARG A 74 1.26 7.44 12.21
C ARG A 74 0.35 6.42 11.54
N LEU A 75 0.12 6.58 10.24
CA LEU A 75 -0.73 5.69 9.45
C LEU A 75 0.09 4.54 8.87
N GLU A 76 1.22 4.87 8.23
CA GLU A 76 2.07 3.89 7.56
C GLU A 76 3.49 4.42 7.30
N THR A 77 4.31 3.56 6.73
CA THR A 77 5.64 3.94 6.22
C THR A 77 5.81 3.40 4.83
N LEU A 78 5.92 4.32 3.88
CA LEU A 78 6.13 4.06 2.49
C LEU A 78 7.62 3.75 2.29
N SER A 79 7.91 2.68 1.57
CA SER A 79 9.27 2.32 1.15
C SER A 79 9.33 2.40 -0.36
N GLY A 80 10.26 3.21 -0.88
CA GLY A 80 10.44 3.33 -2.33
C GLY A 80 10.97 2.03 -2.95
N PRO A 81 10.67 1.75 -4.23
CA PRO A 81 9.93 2.61 -5.17
C PRO A 81 8.39 2.51 -5.03
N CYS A 82 7.69 3.63 -4.80
CA CYS A 82 6.22 3.67 -4.70
C CYS A 82 5.61 5.06 -4.95
N ALA A 83 4.34 5.11 -5.36
CA ALA A 83 3.56 6.35 -5.47
C ALA A 83 2.76 6.64 -4.20
N ALA A 84 2.84 7.87 -3.69
CA ALA A 84 2.06 8.33 -2.55
C ALA A 84 0.74 8.95 -3.02
N ALA A 85 -0.32 8.80 -2.23
CA ALA A 85 -1.59 9.54 -2.37
C ALA A 85 -2.19 9.61 -3.79
N THR A 86 -2.02 8.57 -4.63
CA THR A 86 -2.51 8.54 -6.02
C THR A 86 -3.97 8.97 -6.16
N ALA A 87 -4.85 8.50 -5.27
CA ALA A 87 -6.29 8.78 -5.33
C ALA A 87 -6.62 10.27 -5.14
N VAL A 88 -5.75 11.03 -4.48
CA VAL A 88 -5.97 12.46 -4.18
C VAL A 88 -5.80 13.32 -5.43
N LEU A 89 -4.86 12.97 -6.33
CA LEU A 89 -4.49 13.78 -7.49
C LEU A 89 -5.68 14.16 -8.39
N PHE A 90 -6.58 13.21 -8.66
CA PHE A 90 -7.76 13.42 -9.49
C PHE A 90 -9.06 13.56 -8.70
N SER A 91 -8.97 13.70 -7.38
CA SER A 91 -10.15 13.92 -6.56
C SER A 91 -10.65 15.35 -6.69
N SER A 92 -11.96 15.56 -6.47
CA SER A 92 -12.53 16.91 -6.41
C SER A 92 -11.98 17.74 -5.24
N GLN A 93 -11.44 17.08 -4.21
CA GLN A 93 -10.82 17.71 -3.05
C GLN A 93 -9.32 17.36 -3.03
N LYS A 94 -8.52 18.14 -3.75
CA LYS A 94 -7.06 17.95 -3.89
C LYS A 94 -6.28 18.38 -2.65
N SER A 95 -6.77 18.04 -1.46
CA SER A 95 -6.08 18.30 -0.19
C SER A 95 -5.37 17.03 0.24
N LEU A 96 -4.05 17.11 0.48
CA LEU A 96 -3.30 15.97 0.98
C LEU A 96 -3.79 15.61 2.40
N PRO A 97 -4.23 14.36 2.66
CA PRO A 97 -4.80 13.98 3.95
C PRO A 97 -3.74 13.66 5.02
N VAL A 98 -2.46 13.67 4.66
CA VAL A 98 -1.34 13.23 5.50
C VAL A 98 -0.16 14.16 5.39
N THR A 99 0.63 14.24 6.45
CA THR A 99 1.97 14.81 6.41
C THR A 99 2.97 13.69 6.11
N LEU A 100 3.95 13.98 5.26
CA LEU A 100 5.00 13.06 4.83
C LEU A 100 6.36 13.54 5.37
N HIS A 101 7.03 12.70 6.15
CA HIS A 101 8.39 12.96 6.66
C HIS A 101 9.37 11.91 6.18
N ALA A 102 10.54 12.32 5.71
CA ALA A 102 11.63 11.43 5.35
C ALA A 102 12.21 10.75 6.59
N ASN A 103 12.40 9.43 6.55
CA ASN A 103 13.02 8.63 7.63
C ASN A 103 14.50 8.35 7.41
N ASN A 104 15.01 8.71 6.25
CA ASN A 104 16.40 8.59 5.81
C ASN A 104 16.56 9.44 4.53
N LEU A 105 17.74 9.40 3.90
CA LEU A 105 17.94 10.00 2.60
C LEU A 105 16.90 9.45 1.60
N CYS A 106 16.01 10.32 1.15
CA CYS A 106 14.95 10.02 0.21
C CYS A 106 15.16 10.75 -1.11
N ARG A 107 14.78 10.11 -2.21
CA ARG A 107 14.66 10.75 -3.54
C ARG A 107 13.23 10.66 -3.99
N ILE A 108 12.68 11.82 -4.32
CA ILE A 108 11.27 11.98 -4.63
C ILE A 108 11.14 12.65 -5.98
N VAL A 109 10.36 12.03 -6.85
CA VAL A 109 9.92 12.58 -8.13
C VAL A 109 8.55 13.23 -7.92
N ARG A 110 8.38 14.44 -8.44
CA ARG A 110 7.06 15.10 -8.49
C ARG A 110 6.63 15.22 -9.95
N ILE A 111 5.46 14.68 -10.27
CA ILE A 111 4.90 14.68 -11.63
C ILE A 111 3.60 15.48 -11.65
N PRO A 112 3.55 16.64 -12.31
CA PRO A 112 2.33 17.44 -12.44
C PRO A 112 1.16 16.64 -13.04
N GLU A 113 -0.05 16.91 -12.56
CA GLU A 113 -1.28 16.24 -12.99
C GLU A 113 -1.47 16.23 -14.51
N ASN A 114 -1.21 17.37 -15.18
CA ASN A 114 -1.33 17.47 -16.63
C ASN A 114 -0.39 16.50 -17.38
N MET A 115 0.78 16.21 -16.80
CA MET A 115 1.73 15.24 -17.34
C MET A 115 1.27 13.80 -17.08
N ILE A 116 0.65 13.53 -15.93
CA ILE A 116 -0.01 12.25 -15.65
C ILE A 116 -1.15 12.00 -16.63
N VAL A 117 -2.00 12.99 -16.91
CA VAL A 117 -3.06 12.89 -17.93
C VAL A 117 -2.44 12.59 -19.30
N LYS A 118 -1.33 13.24 -19.64
CA LYS A 118 -0.64 12.99 -20.91
C LYS A 118 -0.04 11.59 -21.00
N LEU A 119 0.53 11.06 -19.90
CA LEU A 119 0.98 9.67 -19.82
C LEU A 119 -0.18 8.70 -20.06
N MET A 120 -1.33 8.94 -19.43
CA MET A 120 -2.53 8.11 -19.63
C MET A 120 -3.04 8.12 -21.07
N GLN A 121 -3.03 9.29 -21.72
CA GLN A 121 -3.45 9.44 -23.12
C GLN A 121 -2.46 8.79 -24.10
N THR A 122 -1.17 8.85 -23.79
CA THR A 122 -0.10 8.30 -24.65
C THR A 122 0.00 6.79 -24.49
N TYR A 123 -0.09 6.30 -23.26
CA TYR A 123 0.13 4.90 -22.91
C TYR A 123 -1.10 4.31 -22.18
N PRO A 124 -1.97 3.58 -22.90
CA PRO A 124 -3.14 2.93 -22.29
C PRO A 124 -2.79 1.91 -21.19
N SER A 125 -1.59 1.32 -21.21
CA SER A 125 -1.11 0.46 -20.12
C SER A 125 -0.95 1.24 -18.81
N PHE A 126 -0.34 2.43 -18.85
CA PHE A 126 -0.22 3.31 -17.69
C PHE A 126 -1.59 3.71 -17.12
N LEU A 127 -2.54 4.06 -17.99
CA LEU A 127 -3.92 4.34 -17.57
C LEU A 127 -4.52 3.15 -16.80
N ARG A 128 -4.39 1.93 -17.35
CA ARG A 128 -4.87 0.72 -16.67
C ARG A 128 -4.17 0.48 -15.34
N SER A 129 -2.86 0.66 -15.25
CA SER A 129 -2.10 0.54 -13.99
C SER A 129 -2.55 1.55 -12.95
N TYR A 130 -2.80 2.79 -13.37
CA TYR A 130 -3.30 3.84 -12.49
C TYR A 130 -4.72 3.53 -11.98
N LEU A 131 -5.63 3.09 -12.85
CA LEU A 131 -6.97 2.67 -12.44
C LEU A 131 -6.92 1.45 -11.50
N ARG A 132 -6.07 0.47 -11.82
CA ARG A 132 -5.85 -0.72 -10.99
C ARG A 132 -5.36 -0.34 -9.60
N GLU A 133 -4.34 0.51 -9.49
CA GLU A 133 -3.79 0.91 -8.19
C GLU A 133 -4.85 1.59 -7.30
N ASN A 134 -5.68 2.46 -7.86
CA ASN A 134 -6.77 3.08 -7.11
C ASN A 134 -7.89 2.09 -6.77
N GLY A 135 -8.21 1.16 -7.68
CA GLY A 135 -9.14 0.07 -7.41
C GLY A 135 -8.67 -0.84 -6.27
N ASP A 136 -7.40 -1.24 -6.29
CA ASP A 136 -6.79 -2.08 -5.26
C ASP A 136 -6.79 -1.36 -3.90
N LYS A 137 -6.50 -0.05 -3.87
CA LYS A 137 -6.60 0.77 -2.65
C LYS A 137 -8.04 0.83 -2.10
N LEU A 138 -9.04 0.94 -2.97
CA LEU A 138 -10.45 0.92 -2.56
C LEU A 138 -10.87 -0.44 -1.98
N ILE A 139 -10.45 -1.54 -2.61
CA ILE A 139 -10.70 -2.90 -2.10
C ILE A 139 -9.99 -3.12 -0.76
N PHE A 140 -8.74 -2.68 -0.63
CA PHE A 140 -7.99 -2.75 0.62
C PHE A 140 -8.69 -1.99 1.75
N LEU A 141 -9.17 -0.77 1.47
CA LEU A 141 -9.89 0.04 2.46
C LEU A 141 -11.24 -0.57 2.85
N SER A 142 -11.98 -1.12 1.89
CA SER A 142 -13.24 -1.84 2.15
C SER A 142 -13.01 -3.05 3.06
N GLU A 143 -11.97 -3.83 2.79
CA GLU A 143 -11.59 -4.98 3.61
C GLU A 143 -11.14 -4.54 5.01
N LYS A 144 -10.40 -3.43 5.12
CA LYS A 144 -10.01 -2.85 6.41
C LYS A 144 -11.23 -2.48 7.25
N ILE A 145 -12.23 -1.84 6.65
CA ILE A 145 -13.50 -1.50 7.31
C ILE A 145 -14.23 -2.76 7.77
N ARG A 146 -14.34 -3.78 6.90
CA ARG A 146 -14.95 -5.07 7.25
C ARG A 146 -14.27 -5.71 8.46
N LEU A 147 -12.95 -5.60 8.57
CA LEU A 147 -12.19 -6.19 9.66
C LEU A 147 -12.33 -5.43 10.98
N PHE A 148 -12.70 -4.15 10.97
CA PHE A 148 -12.96 -3.39 12.20
C PHE A 148 -14.18 -3.85 12.99
N GLN A 149 -15.08 -4.63 12.38
CA GLN A 149 -16.22 -5.22 13.09
C GLN A 149 -15.79 -6.30 14.11
N PHE A 150 -14.57 -6.83 13.99
CA PHE A 150 -14.04 -7.86 14.87
C PHE A 150 -13.21 -7.26 16.00
N LYS A 151 -13.40 -7.79 17.21
CA LYS A 151 -12.78 -7.27 18.43
C LYS A 151 -11.31 -7.68 18.55
N SER A 152 -10.98 -8.91 18.15
CA SER A 152 -9.64 -9.47 18.33
C SER A 152 -8.90 -9.69 17.01
N LEU A 153 -7.56 -9.73 17.11
CA LEU A 153 -6.70 -10.07 15.99
C LEU A 153 -6.95 -11.50 15.49
N LYS A 154 -7.22 -12.43 16.42
CA LYS A 154 -7.59 -13.81 16.12
C LYS A 154 -8.84 -13.88 15.24
N GLN A 155 -9.91 -13.20 15.63
CA GLN A 155 -11.16 -13.12 14.84
C GLN A 155 -10.91 -12.56 13.44
N LYS A 156 -10.12 -11.48 13.35
CA LYS A 156 -9.74 -10.87 12.08
C LYS A 156 -9.00 -11.83 11.14
N ILE A 157 -8.01 -12.57 11.66
CA ILE A 157 -7.25 -13.55 10.87
C ILE A 157 -8.17 -14.68 10.40
N ILE A 158 -8.95 -15.27 11.30
CA ILE A 158 -9.87 -16.36 10.99
C ILE A 158 -10.87 -15.93 9.91
N SER A 159 -11.51 -14.77 10.09
CA SER A 159 -12.47 -14.26 9.13
C SER A 159 -11.87 -14.04 7.74
N HIS A 160 -10.63 -13.52 7.68
CA HIS A 160 -9.94 -13.30 6.41
C HIS A 160 -9.58 -14.63 5.72
N LEU A 161 -9.09 -15.63 6.46
CA LEU A 161 -8.79 -16.95 5.90
C LEU A 161 -10.04 -17.67 5.37
N LEU A 162 -11.16 -17.61 6.11
CA LEU A 162 -12.43 -18.18 5.67
C LEU A 162 -12.94 -17.50 4.39
N MET A 163 -12.86 -16.18 4.33
CA MET A 163 -13.23 -15.42 3.13
C MET A 163 -12.36 -15.80 1.93
N LEU A 164 -11.05 -15.99 2.12
CA LEU A 164 -10.17 -16.46 1.04
C LEU A 164 -10.50 -17.88 0.61
N SER A 165 -10.80 -18.78 1.55
CA SER A 165 -11.20 -20.16 1.24
C SER A 165 -12.49 -20.18 0.43
N ASP A 166 -13.48 -19.37 0.80
CA ASP A 166 -14.76 -19.26 0.09
C ASP A 166 -14.58 -18.72 -1.34
N ARG A 167 -13.70 -17.72 -1.51
CA ARG A 167 -13.40 -17.15 -2.83
C ARG A 167 -12.59 -18.08 -3.73
N GLN A 168 -11.66 -18.83 -3.16
CA GLN A 168 -10.77 -19.73 -3.91
C GLN A 168 -11.36 -21.13 -4.10
N GLY A 169 -12.43 -21.47 -3.35
CA GLY A 169 -13.05 -22.80 -3.37
C GLY A 169 -12.17 -23.90 -2.76
N LYS A 170 -11.19 -23.55 -1.92
CA LYS A 170 -10.23 -24.49 -1.33
C LYS A 170 -9.73 -24.00 0.03
N ASP A 171 -9.41 -24.95 0.91
CA ASP A 171 -8.87 -24.67 2.25
C ASP A 171 -7.34 -24.50 2.28
N ASP A 172 -6.62 -24.83 1.19
CA ASP A 172 -5.24 -24.38 0.94
C ASP A 172 -5.25 -23.01 0.27
N VAL A 173 -5.36 -21.95 1.07
CA VAL A 173 -5.54 -20.60 0.57
C VAL A 173 -4.22 -19.93 0.23
N ASP A 174 -4.20 -19.28 -0.93
CA ASP A 174 -3.12 -18.38 -1.32
C ASP A 174 -3.41 -16.97 -0.78
N MET A 175 -2.53 -16.47 0.08
CA MET A 175 -2.65 -15.13 0.66
C MET A 175 -2.38 -14.07 -0.41
N VAL A 176 -3.35 -13.16 -0.58
CA VAL A 176 -3.24 -12.04 -1.53
C VAL A 176 -2.22 -11.01 -1.04
N TYR A 177 -2.24 -10.73 0.26
CA TYR A 177 -1.39 -9.75 0.92
C TYR A 177 -0.16 -10.40 1.57
N SER A 178 0.96 -9.68 1.57
CA SER A 178 2.14 -9.98 2.38
C SER A 178 1.83 -9.87 3.87
N ARG A 179 2.74 -10.37 4.73
CA ARG A 179 2.59 -10.24 6.20
C ARG A 179 2.60 -8.78 6.66
N GLU A 180 3.30 -7.91 5.95
CA GLU A 180 3.34 -6.47 6.25
C GLU A 180 1.98 -5.83 5.93
N GLU A 181 1.48 -6.05 4.72
CA GLU A 181 0.18 -5.54 4.28
C GLU A 181 -0.96 -6.09 5.13
N LEU A 182 -0.92 -7.38 5.52
CA LEU A 182 -1.89 -7.95 6.45
C LEU A 182 -1.82 -7.26 7.81
N ALA A 183 -0.64 -6.95 8.33
CA ALA A 183 -0.53 -6.28 9.62
C ALA A 183 -1.16 -4.88 9.55
N GLN A 184 -0.90 -4.14 8.47
CA GLN A 184 -1.50 -2.83 8.18
C GLN A 184 -3.02 -2.90 7.98
N LEU A 185 -3.49 -3.94 7.29
CA LEU A 185 -4.91 -4.22 7.06
C LEU A 185 -5.63 -4.50 8.40
N MET A 186 -5.03 -5.32 9.25
CA MET A 186 -5.58 -5.69 10.56
C MET A 186 -5.41 -4.60 11.62
N GLY A 187 -4.58 -3.58 11.36
CA GLY A 187 -4.29 -2.48 12.28
C GLY A 187 -3.41 -2.89 13.45
N VAL A 188 -2.48 -3.81 13.25
CA VAL A 188 -1.57 -4.31 14.30
C VAL A 188 -0.12 -4.26 13.84
N ALA A 189 0.82 -4.31 14.78
CA ALA A 189 2.23 -4.48 14.45
C ALA A 189 2.48 -5.88 13.86
N ARG A 190 3.36 -5.98 12.86
CA ARG A 190 3.73 -7.26 12.23
C ARG A 190 4.13 -8.37 13.21
N PRO A 191 4.92 -8.11 14.28
CA PRO A 191 5.23 -9.16 15.26
C PRO A 191 3.99 -9.71 15.98
N SER A 192 2.97 -8.87 16.22
CA SER A 192 1.70 -9.33 16.80
C SER A 192 0.93 -10.21 15.82
N LEU A 193 0.87 -9.83 14.55
CA LEU A 193 0.31 -10.68 13.49
C LEU A 193 1.00 -12.04 13.43
N SER A 194 2.34 -12.04 13.35
CA SER A 194 3.13 -13.28 13.28
C SER A 194 2.90 -14.18 14.50
N ARG A 195 2.87 -13.61 15.71
CA ARG A 195 2.58 -14.36 16.93
C ARG A 195 1.20 -15.02 16.90
N GLU A 196 0.18 -14.31 16.43
CA GLU A 196 -1.17 -14.87 16.35
C GLU A 196 -1.28 -15.98 15.29
N PHE A 197 -0.62 -15.83 14.14
CA PHE A 197 -0.51 -16.92 13.16
C PHE A 197 0.18 -18.16 13.75
N SER A 198 1.28 -17.97 14.49
CA SER A 198 1.96 -19.08 15.17
C SER A 198 1.07 -19.72 16.25
N ASN A 199 0.30 -18.92 16.98
CA ASN A 199 -0.64 -19.42 17.98
C ASN A 199 -1.69 -20.33 17.31
N LEU A 200 -2.36 -19.84 16.26
CA LEU A 200 -3.34 -20.63 15.49
C LEU A 200 -2.74 -21.91 14.91
N ALA A 201 -1.48 -21.88 14.49
CA ALA A 201 -0.77 -23.07 14.01
C ALA A 201 -0.46 -24.07 15.15
N ASN A 202 0.00 -23.59 16.31
CA ASN A 202 0.34 -24.42 17.46
C ASN A 202 -0.87 -25.16 18.03
N ILE A 203 -2.05 -24.54 18.00
CA ILE A 203 -3.30 -25.19 18.42
C ILE A 203 -3.95 -26.03 17.30
N GLY A 204 -3.26 -26.22 16.17
CA GLY A 204 -3.67 -27.11 15.09
C GLY A 204 -4.86 -26.64 14.27
N LEU A 205 -5.13 -25.32 14.20
CA LEU A 205 -6.21 -24.78 13.38
C LEU A 205 -5.78 -24.49 11.95
N ILE A 206 -4.52 -24.12 11.75
CA ILE A 206 -3.94 -23.80 10.44
C ILE A 206 -2.52 -24.34 10.31
N GLU A 207 -2.03 -24.42 9.08
CA GLU A 207 -0.61 -24.55 8.78
C GLU A 207 -0.19 -23.40 7.86
N ALA A 208 0.84 -22.64 8.22
CA ALA A 208 1.26 -21.47 7.45
C ALA A 208 2.67 -21.65 6.87
N ARG A 209 2.79 -21.55 5.54
CA ARG A 209 4.07 -21.62 4.82
C ARG A 209 4.18 -20.46 3.84
N GLY A 210 4.89 -19.40 4.24
CA GLY A 210 5.05 -18.20 3.42
C GLY A 210 3.69 -17.54 3.12
N LYS A 211 3.32 -17.49 1.83
CA LYS A 211 2.03 -16.99 1.34
C LYS A 211 0.93 -18.08 1.28
N LYS A 212 1.22 -19.34 1.58
CA LYS A 212 0.20 -20.38 1.66
C LYS A 212 -0.24 -20.62 3.09
N VAL A 213 -1.55 -20.76 3.30
CA VAL A 213 -2.12 -21.12 4.58
C VAL A 213 -3.14 -22.24 4.35
N LEU A 214 -2.90 -23.40 4.95
CA LEU A 214 -3.84 -24.51 4.96
C LEU A 214 -4.74 -24.41 6.19
N ILE A 215 -6.05 -24.42 5.99
CA ILE A 215 -7.03 -24.55 7.06
C ILE A 215 -7.18 -26.04 7.39
N LEU A 216 -6.79 -26.44 8.61
CA LEU A 216 -6.77 -27.85 9.00
C LEU A 216 -8.16 -28.35 9.44
N ASP A 217 -8.92 -27.49 10.12
CA ASP A 217 -10.27 -27.81 10.59
C ASP A 217 -11.15 -26.56 10.58
N ARG A 218 -11.94 -26.44 9.51
CA ARG A 218 -12.83 -25.29 9.28
C ARG A 218 -13.88 -25.12 10.39
N GLN A 219 -14.40 -26.22 10.96
CA GLN A 219 -15.40 -26.13 12.02
C GLN A 219 -14.79 -25.62 13.32
N LYS A 220 -13.62 -26.13 13.71
CA LYS A 220 -12.90 -25.60 14.89
C LYS A 220 -12.49 -24.16 14.70
N LEU A 221 -12.08 -23.77 13.49
CA LEU A 221 -11.74 -22.38 13.16
C LEU A 221 -12.97 -21.45 13.37
N LEU A 222 -14.16 -21.86 12.90
CA LEU A 222 -15.41 -21.12 13.11
C LEU A 222 -15.81 -21.03 14.59
N ARG A 223 -15.60 -22.08 15.39
CA ARG A 223 -15.84 -22.05 16.84
C ARG A 223 -14.87 -21.08 17.53
N ALA A 224 -13.59 -21.17 17.22
CA ALA A 224 -12.55 -20.31 17.77
C ALA A 224 -12.74 -18.81 17.48
N MET A 225 -13.55 -18.45 16.48
CA MET A 225 -13.96 -17.08 16.18
C MET A 225 -15.04 -16.55 17.14
N ARG A 226 -15.87 -17.43 17.73
CA ARG A 226 -17.00 -17.07 18.61
C ARG A 226 -16.62 -16.98 20.08
N ASP A 227 -15.49 -17.57 20.47
CA ASP A 227 -15.10 -17.75 21.88
C ASP A 227 -14.41 -16.52 22.53
N GLU A 228 -14.66 -15.30 22.01
CA GLU A 228 -14.15 -14.00 22.52
C GLU A 228 -15.19 -12.86 22.36
#